data_AF-A0A0F8S7G0-F1
#
_entry.id   AF-A0A0F8S7G0-F1
#
_cell.length_a   1.000
_cell.length_b   1.000
_cell.length_c   1.000
_cell.angle_alpha   90.00
_cell.angle_beta   90.00
_cell.angle_gamma   90.00
#
_symmetry.space_group_name_H-M   'P 1'
#
loop_
_entity.id
_entity.type
_entity.pdbx_description
1 polymer ?
#
loop_
_entity_poly.entity_id
_entity_poly.type
_entity_poly.pdbx_seq_one_letter_code
_entity_poly.pdbx_strand_id
1 'polypeptide(L)'
;MINEKIHNPTRNSPKTSIVEFILISGPVSEPEIREHLNKMDKSISQATVNRYLHDLAEEPACIELDEPIKKSRSNYWNITKTEHLKNISSCYPDILLKTYEKSINIILQEWGEATISRENLKIYMYLLLSPSLFNECIASGVEALLSREWKMYLCNEGFKKDWNIQKLLNNFYNKYIRNIDFEMSEETFREMWEKTIPNIDEISEEMFLRIFEENFPELSKEMSIETFLEIEEEVKQRMKNSSINSSMFEEYLYEKLEEKFPEWSKVGVPIDMDYEFQKELNNIKNEFSEEILREKIYKKILEEKFLEQLKNKGASIENYRETINKDLAMYKSIAELFFQMKKQLETFKTSASNLLLKHFFNHDILTGIATNEEIEFVKNIKTNHERFIDLAKSNDTKGMIRVELLDDLKYESEIIFKYKKPSYFCDNCSTPEEVYQHLIDFFGVRSLLE
;
A
#
# COMPACT_ATOMS: atom_id res chain seq x y z
N MET A 1 -10.02 -33.18 -25.16
CA MET A 1 -10.87 -32.85 -26.33
C MET A 1 -12.28 -32.53 -25.85
N ILE A 2 -12.58 -31.25 -25.59
CA ILE A 2 -13.92 -30.65 -25.79
C ILE A 2 -13.63 -29.19 -26.18
N ASN A 3 -13.52 -28.97 -27.49
CA ASN A 3 -13.68 -27.65 -28.09
C ASN A 3 -15.18 -27.52 -28.38
N GLU A 4 -15.96 -27.08 -27.39
CA GLU A 4 -17.30 -26.59 -27.70
C GLU A 4 -17.16 -25.17 -28.23
N LYS A 5 -17.09 -25.11 -29.56
CA LYS A 5 -17.33 -23.91 -30.36
C LYS A 5 -18.66 -23.30 -29.92
N ILE A 6 -18.58 -22.20 -29.19
CA ILE A 6 -19.71 -21.26 -29.07
C ILE A 6 -19.81 -20.56 -30.44
N HIS A 7 -20.53 -21.20 -31.36
CA HIS A 7 -20.84 -20.64 -32.67
C HIS A 7 -22.12 -19.79 -32.53
N ASN A 8 -21.94 -18.52 -32.18
CA ASN A 8 -23.02 -17.54 -32.18
C ASN A 8 -23.11 -16.89 -33.58
N PRO A 9 -24.22 -17.00 -34.34
CA PRO A 9 -24.27 -16.67 -35.76
C PRO A 9 -24.14 -15.16 -36.10
N THR A 10 -24.12 -14.28 -35.09
CA THR A 10 -23.93 -12.83 -35.26
C THR A 10 -22.46 -12.38 -35.20
N ARG A 11 -21.50 -13.27 -34.87
CA ARG A 11 -20.07 -12.98 -34.66
C ARG A 11 -19.23 -12.69 -35.92
N ASN A 12 -19.82 -12.68 -37.12
CA ASN A 12 -19.07 -12.87 -38.37
C ASN A 12 -18.65 -11.57 -39.10
N SER A 13 -18.16 -10.55 -38.38
CA SER A 13 -17.47 -9.43 -39.03
C SER A 13 -15.96 -9.73 -39.13
N PRO A 14 -15.33 -9.55 -40.31
CA PRO A 14 -13.87 -9.75 -40.43
C PRO A 14 -13.06 -8.94 -39.42
N LYS A 15 -13.53 -7.74 -39.03
CA LYS A 15 -12.88 -6.88 -38.03
C LYS A 15 -12.91 -7.50 -36.64
N THR A 16 -14.05 -8.06 -36.23
CA THR A 16 -14.18 -8.80 -34.96
C THR A 16 -13.19 -9.96 -34.90
N SER A 17 -13.12 -10.76 -35.97
CA SER A 17 -12.17 -11.88 -36.04
C SER A 17 -10.71 -11.43 -36.01
N ILE A 18 -10.37 -10.30 -36.64
CA ILE A 18 -9.04 -9.70 -36.55
C ILE A 18 -8.69 -9.34 -35.10
N VAL A 19 -9.59 -8.64 -34.39
CA VAL A 19 -9.38 -8.22 -33.00
C VAL A 19 -9.21 -9.44 -32.09
N GLU A 20 -10.10 -10.44 -32.20
CA GLU A 20 -9.97 -11.69 -31.43
C GLU A 20 -8.65 -12.42 -31.72
N PHE A 21 -8.21 -12.44 -32.98
CA PHE A 21 -6.94 -13.05 -33.36
C PHE A 21 -5.74 -12.31 -32.75
N ILE A 22 -5.73 -10.98 -32.74
CA ILE A 22 -4.69 -10.18 -32.08
C ILE A 22 -4.69 -10.40 -30.57
N LEU A 23 -5.87 -10.53 -29.94
CA LEU A 23 -6.02 -10.81 -28.51
C LEU A 23 -5.47 -12.19 -28.11
N ILE A 24 -5.55 -13.18 -29.02
CA ILE A 24 -5.04 -14.54 -28.79
C ILE A 24 -3.54 -14.65 -29.10
N SER A 25 -3.11 -14.11 -30.25
CA SER A 25 -1.80 -14.42 -30.83
C SER A 25 -0.70 -13.43 -30.48
N GLY A 26 -1.02 -12.27 -29.92
CA GLY A 26 -0.01 -11.23 -29.69
C GLY A 26 0.10 -10.27 -30.88
N PRO A 27 1.27 -9.64 -31.10
CA PRO A 27 1.54 -8.87 -32.31
C PRO A 27 1.46 -9.78 -33.54
N VAL A 28 0.71 -9.37 -34.56
CA VAL A 28 0.50 -10.18 -35.78
C VAL A 28 0.68 -9.35 -37.05
N SER A 29 1.22 -9.97 -38.08
CA SER A 29 1.43 -9.36 -39.39
C SER A 29 0.22 -9.51 -40.31
N GLU A 30 0.09 -8.64 -41.31
CA GLU A 30 -0.98 -8.76 -42.32
C GLU A 30 -1.06 -10.17 -42.96
N PRO A 31 0.05 -10.82 -43.36
CA PRO A 31 -0.03 -12.17 -43.94
C PRO A 31 -0.66 -13.20 -43.01
N GLU A 32 -0.35 -13.14 -41.71
CA GLU A 32 -0.91 -14.06 -40.69
C GLU A 32 -2.40 -13.82 -40.52
N ILE A 33 -2.82 -12.55 -40.46
CA ILE A 33 -4.23 -12.17 -40.40
C ILE A 33 -4.99 -12.66 -41.63
N ARG A 34 -4.41 -12.47 -42.82
CA ARG A 34 -5.01 -12.92 -44.07
C ARG A 34 -5.13 -14.43 -44.11
N GLU A 35 -4.12 -15.17 -43.65
CA GLU A 35 -4.20 -16.62 -43.53
C GLU A 35 -5.31 -17.05 -42.55
N HIS A 36 -5.41 -16.40 -41.39
CA HIS A 36 -6.45 -16.65 -40.40
C HIS A 36 -7.86 -16.45 -40.99
N LEU A 37 -8.10 -15.31 -41.64
CA LEU A 37 -9.40 -15.00 -42.24
C LEU A 37 -9.75 -15.94 -43.41
N ASN A 38 -8.76 -16.36 -44.20
CA ASN A 38 -8.97 -17.30 -45.31
C ASN A 38 -9.37 -18.70 -44.83
N LYS A 39 -9.01 -19.10 -43.61
CA LYS A 39 -9.48 -20.35 -42.99
C LYS A 39 -10.97 -20.29 -42.61
N MET A 40 -11.56 -19.10 -42.51
CA MET A 40 -12.95 -18.85 -42.12
C MET A 40 -13.89 -18.58 -43.31
N ASP A 41 -13.64 -19.20 -44.47
CA ASP A 41 -14.64 -19.38 -45.56
C ASP A 41 -14.66 -18.31 -46.68
N LYS A 42 -13.67 -17.40 -46.78
CA LYS A 42 -13.54 -16.46 -47.93
C LYS A 42 -12.10 -16.20 -48.32
N SER A 43 -11.80 -16.22 -49.62
CA SER A 43 -10.54 -15.68 -50.16
C SER A 43 -10.55 -14.16 -50.06
N ILE A 44 -9.84 -13.62 -49.08
CA ILE A 44 -9.71 -12.19 -48.82
C ILE A 44 -8.36 -11.70 -49.36
N SER A 45 -8.38 -10.59 -50.11
CA SER A 45 -7.18 -9.98 -50.68
C SER A 45 -6.41 -9.17 -49.65
N GLN A 46 -5.10 -9.01 -49.86
CA GLN A 46 -4.23 -8.16 -49.02
C GLN A 46 -4.76 -6.73 -48.90
N ALA A 47 -5.23 -6.13 -50.00
CA ALA A 47 -5.79 -4.78 -49.99
C ALA A 47 -7.02 -4.67 -49.07
N THR A 48 -7.84 -5.74 -49.01
CA THR A 48 -9.02 -5.79 -48.13
C THR A 48 -8.60 -5.89 -46.66
N VAL A 49 -7.62 -6.73 -46.34
CA VAL A 49 -7.09 -6.86 -44.96
C VAL A 49 -6.46 -5.55 -44.51
N ASN A 50 -5.63 -4.92 -45.34
CA ASN A 50 -5.04 -3.61 -45.03
C ASN A 50 -6.10 -2.54 -44.75
N ARG A 51 -7.19 -2.49 -45.53
CA ARG A 51 -8.29 -1.58 -45.25
C ARG A 51 -8.91 -1.85 -43.87
N TYR A 52 -9.17 -3.11 -43.52
CA TYR A 52 -9.70 -3.42 -42.18
C TYR A 52 -8.74 -3.03 -41.05
N LEU A 53 -7.44 -3.21 -41.26
CA LEU A 53 -6.42 -2.83 -40.29
C LEU A 53 -6.33 -1.32 -40.09
N HIS A 54 -6.35 -0.55 -41.18
CA HIS A 54 -6.42 0.91 -41.10
C HIS A 54 -7.72 1.37 -40.44
N ASP A 55 -8.87 0.82 -40.83
CA ASP A 55 -10.14 1.17 -40.18
C ASP A 55 -10.17 0.83 -38.67
N LEU A 56 -9.43 -0.20 -38.24
CA LEU A 56 -9.32 -0.58 -36.82
C LEU A 56 -8.33 0.30 -36.05
N ALA A 57 -7.37 0.91 -36.75
CA ALA A 57 -6.35 1.79 -36.18
C ALA A 57 -6.75 3.28 -36.21
N GLU A 58 -7.70 3.63 -37.07
CA GLU A 58 -8.35 4.95 -37.12
C GLU A 58 -9.38 5.12 -35.99
N GLU A 59 -9.92 6.33 -35.82
CA GLU A 59 -10.76 6.65 -34.67
C GLU A 59 -12.11 5.88 -34.63
N PRO A 60 -12.45 5.20 -33.51
CA PRO A 60 -11.62 5.06 -32.31
C PRO A 60 -10.57 3.95 -32.45
N ALA A 61 -9.30 4.27 -32.16
CA ALA A 61 -8.16 3.38 -32.37
C ALA A 61 -8.26 2.13 -31.49
N CYS A 62 -8.56 0.98 -32.11
CA CYS A 62 -8.68 -0.32 -31.44
C CYS A 62 -7.38 -1.13 -31.49
N ILE A 63 -6.50 -0.84 -32.44
CA ILE A 63 -5.19 -1.48 -32.62
C ILE A 63 -4.16 -0.42 -33.00
N GLU A 64 -2.88 -0.72 -32.80
CA GLU A 64 -1.78 0.12 -33.29
C GLU A 64 -0.73 -0.70 -34.05
N LEU A 65 0.13 0.00 -34.78
CA LEU A 65 1.34 -0.59 -35.34
C LEU A 65 2.37 -0.76 -34.23
N ASP A 66 2.84 -1.99 -34.05
CA ASP A 66 3.92 -2.30 -33.13
C ASP A 66 5.27 -1.86 -33.72
N GLU A 67 6.12 -1.21 -32.92
CA GLU A 67 7.40 -0.72 -33.41
C GLU A 67 8.34 -1.91 -33.74
N PRO A 68 9.00 -1.93 -34.90
CA PRO A 68 9.80 -3.08 -35.30
C PRO A 68 11.06 -3.23 -34.43
N ILE A 69 11.05 -4.21 -33.51
CA ILE A 69 12.19 -4.58 -32.64
C ILE A 69 13.41 -5.07 -33.46
N LYS A 70 13.20 -5.52 -34.71
CA LYS A 70 14.27 -5.90 -35.66
C LYS A 70 13.91 -5.44 -37.07
N LYS A 71 14.92 -5.37 -37.96
CA LYS A 71 14.89 -5.02 -39.40
C LYS A 71 13.93 -5.86 -40.29
N SER A 72 12.82 -6.35 -39.76
CA SER A 72 11.71 -6.90 -40.54
C SER A 72 11.05 -5.78 -41.34
N ARG A 73 10.70 -6.05 -42.59
CA ARG A 73 9.93 -5.13 -43.44
C ARG A 73 8.42 -5.27 -43.22
N SER A 74 7.98 -6.19 -42.36
CA SER A 74 6.57 -6.44 -42.10
C SER A 74 6.08 -5.56 -40.96
N ASN A 75 4.96 -4.88 -41.20
CA ASN A 75 4.20 -4.19 -40.18
C ASN A 75 3.48 -5.22 -39.30
N TYR A 76 3.62 -5.08 -37.98
CA TYR A 76 2.89 -5.87 -36.99
C TYR A 76 1.82 -5.00 -36.34
N TRP A 77 0.66 -5.59 -36.10
CA TRP A 77 -0.49 -4.95 -35.49
C TRP A 77 -0.75 -5.54 -34.12
N ASN A 78 -1.03 -4.68 -33.15
CA ASN A 78 -1.08 -5.08 -31.76
C ASN A 78 -2.14 -4.30 -30.95
N ILE A 79 -2.47 -4.84 -29.78
CA ILE A 79 -3.31 -4.25 -28.75
C ILE A 79 -2.44 -4.22 -27.49
N THR A 80 -2.09 -3.04 -27.02
CA THR A 80 -1.04 -2.81 -26.01
C THR A 80 -1.50 -1.94 -24.84
N LYS A 81 -2.57 -1.16 -25.02
CA LYS A 81 -3.03 -0.13 -24.07
C LYS A 81 -4.48 -0.38 -23.65
N THR A 82 -4.84 0.05 -22.44
CA THR A 82 -6.22 0.01 -21.95
C THR A 82 -7.17 0.87 -22.79
N GLU A 83 -6.69 1.94 -23.40
CA GLU A 83 -7.46 2.73 -24.37
C GLU A 83 -7.94 1.87 -25.56
N HIS A 84 -7.11 0.97 -26.08
CA HIS A 84 -7.53 0.03 -27.13
C HIS A 84 -8.61 -0.91 -26.61
N LEU A 85 -8.48 -1.43 -25.39
CA LEU A 85 -9.50 -2.28 -24.76
C LEU A 85 -10.82 -1.53 -24.59
N LYS A 86 -10.77 -0.25 -24.20
CA LYS A 86 -11.95 0.62 -24.06
C LYS A 86 -12.64 0.83 -25.39
N ASN A 87 -11.87 1.12 -26.44
CA ASN A 87 -12.37 1.29 -27.80
C ASN A 87 -12.98 -0.01 -28.34
N ILE A 88 -12.35 -1.16 -28.10
CA ILE A 88 -12.86 -2.47 -28.46
C ILE A 88 -14.16 -2.78 -27.71
N SER A 89 -14.22 -2.53 -26.40
CA SER A 89 -15.43 -2.75 -25.60
C SER A 89 -16.63 -1.92 -26.09
N SER A 90 -16.37 -0.73 -26.66
CA SER A 90 -17.40 0.15 -27.23
C SER A 90 -17.81 -0.29 -28.64
N CYS A 91 -16.85 -0.57 -29.52
CA CYS A 91 -17.11 -0.87 -30.94
C CYS A 91 -17.51 -2.33 -31.19
N TYR A 92 -17.07 -3.24 -30.32
CA TYR A 92 -17.22 -4.69 -30.46
C TYR A 92 -17.67 -5.31 -29.13
N PRO A 93 -18.88 -4.96 -28.63
CA PRO A 93 -19.37 -5.42 -27.33
C PRO A 93 -19.54 -6.95 -27.21
N ASP A 94 -19.59 -7.66 -28.34
CA ASP A 94 -19.63 -9.12 -28.38
C ASP A 94 -18.29 -9.80 -28.01
N ILE A 95 -17.18 -9.05 -28.02
CA ILE A 95 -15.86 -9.53 -27.61
C ILE A 95 -15.77 -9.46 -26.08
N LEU A 96 -15.79 -10.62 -25.44
CA LEU A 96 -15.66 -10.73 -23.98
C LEU A 96 -14.19 -10.58 -23.57
N LEU A 97 -13.70 -9.34 -23.49
CA LEU A 97 -12.29 -9.01 -23.28
C LEU A 97 -11.64 -9.72 -22.08
N LYS A 98 -12.37 -9.90 -20.96
CA LYS A 98 -11.91 -10.63 -19.76
C LYS A 98 -11.46 -12.07 -20.04
N THR A 99 -11.97 -12.68 -21.12
CA THR A 99 -11.65 -14.06 -21.49
C THR A 99 -10.29 -14.20 -22.19
N TYR A 100 -9.64 -13.09 -22.55
CA TYR A 100 -8.33 -13.08 -23.17
C TYR A 100 -7.27 -12.64 -22.16
N GLU A 101 -6.26 -13.49 -21.97
CA GLU A 101 -5.14 -13.23 -21.05
C GLU A 101 -4.42 -11.92 -21.38
N LYS A 102 -4.29 -11.59 -22.66
CA LYS A 102 -3.71 -10.33 -23.12
C LYS A 102 -4.42 -9.10 -22.57
N SER A 103 -5.75 -9.11 -22.49
CA SER A 103 -6.51 -7.98 -21.94
C SER A 103 -6.20 -7.78 -20.45
N ILE A 104 -6.06 -8.87 -19.69
CA ILE A 104 -5.69 -8.83 -18.27
C ILE A 104 -4.25 -8.31 -18.12
N ASN A 105 -3.33 -8.79 -18.95
CA ASN A 105 -1.92 -8.38 -18.90
C ASN A 105 -1.73 -6.89 -19.22
N ILE A 106 -2.51 -6.33 -20.16
CA ILE A 106 -2.50 -4.88 -20.46
C ILE A 106 -2.91 -4.07 -19.23
N ILE A 107 -3.96 -4.51 -18.53
CA ILE A 107 -4.43 -3.86 -17.31
C ILE A 107 -3.36 -3.96 -16.20
N LEU A 108 -2.73 -5.12 -16.02
CA LEU A 108 -1.66 -5.31 -15.03
C LEU A 108 -0.41 -4.45 -15.33
N GLN A 109 -0.07 -4.26 -16.60
CA GLN A 109 1.02 -3.36 -17.00
C GLN A 109 0.74 -1.91 -16.60
N GLU A 110 -0.50 -1.44 -16.72
CA GLU A 110 -0.90 -0.09 -16.26
C GLU A 110 -0.84 0.03 -14.72
N TRP A 111 -0.99 -1.08 -14.01
CA TRP A 111 -0.76 -1.16 -12.55
C TRP A 111 0.72 -1.02 -12.15
N GLY A 112 1.65 -0.91 -13.11
CA GLY A 112 3.10 -0.78 -12.87
C GLY A 112 3.84 -2.13 -12.86
N GLU A 113 3.17 -3.19 -13.27
CA GLU A 113 3.53 -4.56 -12.88
C GLU A 113 3.76 -5.44 -14.12
N ALA A 114 5.01 -5.45 -14.62
CA ALA A 114 5.37 -6.12 -15.88
C ALA A 114 5.68 -7.62 -15.73
N THR A 115 5.87 -8.12 -14.50
CA THR A 115 6.23 -9.53 -14.21
C THR A 115 5.28 -10.14 -13.18
N ILE A 116 5.04 -11.45 -13.25
CA ILE A 116 4.18 -12.14 -12.27
C ILE A 116 4.90 -12.16 -10.90
N SER A 117 4.42 -11.34 -9.97
CA SER A 117 4.73 -11.36 -8.53
C SER A 117 3.58 -12.00 -7.75
N ARG A 118 3.75 -12.19 -6.43
CA ARG A 118 2.69 -12.71 -5.56
C ARG A 118 1.50 -11.75 -5.52
N GLU A 119 1.77 -10.46 -5.41
CA GLU A 119 0.81 -9.36 -5.39
C GLU A 119 0.04 -9.29 -6.71
N ASN A 120 0.74 -9.42 -7.84
CA ASN A 120 0.13 -9.36 -9.17
C ASN A 120 -0.73 -10.56 -9.46
N LEU A 121 -0.35 -11.75 -8.95
CA LEU A 121 -1.19 -12.94 -9.09
C LEU A 121 -2.54 -12.74 -8.39
N LYS A 122 -2.58 -12.10 -7.22
CA LYS A 122 -3.85 -11.76 -6.54
C LYS A 122 -4.71 -10.85 -7.41
N ILE A 123 -4.15 -9.76 -7.94
CA ILE A 123 -4.88 -8.83 -8.82
C ILE A 123 -5.37 -9.55 -10.09
N TYR A 124 -4.53 -10.41 -10.68
CA TYR A 124 -4.92 -11.24 -11.83
C TYR A 124 -6.15 -12.09 -11.51
N MET A 125 -6.15 -12.78 -10.36
CA MET A 125 -7.29 -13.59 -9.94
C MET A 125 -8.53 -12.73 -9.71
N TYR A 126 -8.38 -11.52 -9.17
CA TYR A 126 -9.51 -10.62 -8.93
C TYR A 126 -10.14 -10.14 -10.24
N LEU A 127 -9.30 -9.84 -11.24
CA LEU A 127 -9.74 -9.50 -12.60
C LEU A 127 -10.43 -10.70 -13.29
N LEU A 128 -10.00 -11.94 -13.02
CA LEU A 128 -10.69 -13.13 -13.50
C LEU A 128 -12.05 -13.33 -12.83
N LEU A 129 -12.13 -13.13 -11.51
CA LEU A 129 -13.33 -13.40 -10.73
C LEU A 129 -14.41 -12.32 -10.88
N SER A 130 -14.03 -11.04 -11.04
CA SER A 130 -14.97 -9.91 -11.06
C SER A 130 -15.05 -9.23 -12.43
N PRO A 131 -16.10 -9.51 -13.24
CA PRO A 131 -16.38 -8.73 -14.45
C PRO A 131 -16.54 -7.23 -14.18
N SER A 132 -17.17 -6.85 -13.06
CA SER A 132 -17.33 -5.43 -12.73
C SER A 132 -16.00 -4.74 -12.49
N LEU A 133 -15.06 -5.37 -11.77
CA LEU A 133 -13.72 -4.82 -11.56
C LEU A 133 -12.99 -4.68 -12.90
N PHE A 134 -12.96 -5.74 -13.70
CA PHE A 134 -12.29 -5.74 -15.01
C PHE A 134 -12.82 -4.62 -15.93
N ASN A 135 -14.15 -4.47 -16.01
CA ASN A 135 -14.77 -3.44 -16.84
C ASN A 135 -14.47 -2.03 -16.32
N GLU A 136 -14.43 -1.84 -15.00
CA GLU A 136 -14.10 -0.53 -14.43
C GLU A 136 -12.64 -0.13 -14.71
N CYS A 137 -11.71 -1.11 -14.72
CA CYS A 137 -10.30 -0.87 -15.09
C CYS A 137 -10.20 -0.31 -16.50
N ILE A 138 -10.98 -0.85 -17.43
CA ILE A 138 -11.03 -0.38 -18.82
C ILE A 138 -11.72 0.98 -18.93
N ALA A 139 -12.80 1.20 -18.18
CA ALA A 139 -13.62 2.40 -18.32
C ALA A 139 -12.94 3.65 -17.76
N SER A 140 -12.43 3.54 -16.53
CA SER A 140 -11.91 4.65 -15.73
C SER A 140 -10.38 4.72 -15.70
N GLY A 141 -9.68 3.64 -16.05
CA GLY A 141 -8.23 3.53 -15.89
C GLY A 141 -7.83 3.13 -14.47
N VAL A 142 -6.62 2.59 -14.34
CA VAL A 142 -6.10 2.04 -13.07
C VAL A 142 -5.84 3.15 -12.05
N GLU A 143 -5.30 4.28 -12.47
CA GLU A 143 -4.99 5.41 -11.56
C GLU A 143 -6.24 5.96 -10.86
N ALA A 144 -7.35 6.07 -11.60
CA ALA A 144 -8.63 6.51 -11.05
C ALA A 144 -9.19 5.49 -10.05
N LEU A 145 -8.97 4.20 -10.29
CA LEU A 145 -9.36 3.13 -9.37
C LEU A 145 -8.56 3.16 -8.07
N LEU A 146 -7.24 3.29 -8.14
CA LEU A 146 -6.37 3.43 -6.97
C LEU A 146 -6.77 4.65 -6.12
N SER A 147 -7.10 5.76 -6.79
CA SER A 147 -7.62 6.97 -6.11
C SER A 147 -8.96 6.73 -5.40
N ARG A 148 -9.86 5.92 -5.98
CA ARG A 148 -11.14 5.55 -5.35
C ARG A 148 -10.95 4.56 -4.21
N GLU A 149 -10.04 3.61 -4.36
CA GLU A 149 -9.68 2.62 -3.36
C GLU A 149 -9.17 3.30 -2.08
N TRP A 150 -8.28 4.29 -2.21
CA TRP A 150 -7.84 5.11 -1.07
C TRP A 150 -9.02 5.77 -0.35
N LYS A 151 -9.95 6.40 -1.09
CA LYS A 151 -11.15 7.01 -0.50
C LYS A 151 -12.03 5.98 0.21
N MET A 152 -12.23 4.80 -0.40
CA MET A 152 -13.00 3.72 0.22
C MET A 152 -12.37 3.22 1.52
N TYR A 153 -11.05 3.11 1.55
CA TYR A 153 -10.30 2.80 2.76
C TYR A 153 -10.55 3.86 3.84
N LEU A 154 -10.38 5.15 3.53
CA LEU A 154 -10.61 6.24 4.48
C LEU A 154 -12.05 6.30 5.01
N CYS A 155 -13.04 5.90 4.21
CA CYS A 155 -14.44 5.84 4.66
C CYS A 155 -14.79 4.58 5.47
N ASN A 156 -13.90 3.60 5.56
CA ASN A 156 -14.17 2.32 6.22
C ASN A 156 -13.06 1.96 7.22
N GLU A 157 -12.11 1.11 6.82
CA GLU A 157 -11.07 0.56 7.71
C GLU A 157 -10.09 1.63 8.20
N GLY A 158 -9.80 2.62 7.35
CA GLY A 158 -8.91 3.73 7.63
C GLY A 158 -9.52 4.87 8.43
N PHE A 159 -10.85 4.92 8.59
CA PHE A 159 -11.59 6.08 9.12
C PHE A 159 -11.05 6.58 10.46
N LYS A 160 -10.83 5.68 11.42
CA LYS A 160 -10.34 6.07 12.76
C LYS A 160 -8.92 6.63 12.71
N LYS A 161 -8.06 6.07 11.86
CA LYS A 161 -6.67 6.54 11.68
C LYS A 161 -6.64 7.90 11.00
N ASP A 162 -7.45 8.05 9.95
CA ASP A 162 -7.62 9.32 9.25
C ASP A 162 -8.09 10.41 10.20
N TRP A 163 -9.16 10.16 10.96
CA TRP A 163 -9.66 11.10 11.94
C TRP A 163 -8.60 11.51 12.98
N ASN A 164 -7.77 10.57 13.44
CA ASN A 164 -6.66 10.87 14.36
C ASN A 164 -5.60 11.75 13.70
N ILE A 165 -5.20 11.47 12.46
CA ILE A 165 -4.25 12.28 11.68
C ILE A 165 -4.79 13.69 11.49
N GLN A 166 -6.05 13.81 11.07
CA GLN A 166 -6.71 15.10 10.88
C GLN A 166 -6.80 15.89 12.20
N LYS A 167 -6.98 15.21 13.34
CA LYS A 167 -6.92 15.83 14.67
C LYS A 167 -5.50 16.30 15.03
N LEU A 168 -4.47 15.52 14.73
CA LEU A 168 -3.07 15.90 14.94
C LEU A 168 -2.69 17.12 14.10
N LEU A 169 -3.06 17.12 12.81
CA LEU A 169 -2.90 18.26 11.90
C LEU A 169 -3.55 19.52 12.46
N ASN A 170 -4.78 19.41 12.96
CA ASN A 170 -5.49 20.54 13.57
C ASN A 170 -4.82 21.11 14.81
N ASN A 171 -4.39 20.22 15.69
CA ASN A 171 -3.70 20.63 16.89
C ASN A 171 -2.37 21.29 16.54
N PHE A 172 -1.65 20.75 15.56
CA PHE A 172 -0.40 21.33 15.07
C PHE A 172 -0.62 22.71 14.46
N TYR A 173 -1.57 22.83 13.53
CA TYR A 173 -1.91 24.09 12.88
C TYR A 173 -2.28 25.18 13.90
N ASN A 174 -3.19 24.88 14.83
CA ASN A 174 -3.62 25.87 15.81
C ASN A 174 -2.51 26.26 16.80
N LYS A 175 -1.61 25.34 17.12
CA LYS A 175 -0.54 25.57 18.11
C LYS A 175 0.66 26.30 17.50
N TYR A 176 1.03 25.97 16.26
CA TYR A 176 2.28 26.41 15.66
C TYR A 176 2.09 27.29 14.42
N ILE A 177 1.12 27.01 13.55
CA ILE A 177 0.99 27.69 12.25
C ILE A 177 0.12 28.94 12.30
N ARG A 178 -1.02 28.87 12.97
CA ARG A 178 -2.09 29.89 12.93
C ARG A 178 -1.64 31.31 13.30
N ASN A 179 -0.60 31.42 14.13
CA ASN A 179 -0.11 32.69 14.67
C ASN A 179 1.23 33.13 14.07
N ILE A 180 1.69 32.49 12.98
CA ILE A 180 2.84 32.95 12.21
C ILE A 180 2.37 34.12 11.33
N ASP A 181 3.25 35.10 11.08
CA ASP A 181 3.00 36.24 10.18
C ASP A 181 2.81 35.83 8.70
N PHE A 182 2.91 34.54 8.39
CA PHE A 182 2.68 33.97 7.06
C PHE A 182 1.20 33.58 6.90
N GLU A 183 0.50 34.17 5.92
CA GLU A 183 -0.89 33.84 5.60
C GLU A 183 -1.01 32.43 4.99
N MET A 184 -1.06 31.39 5.82
CA MET A 184 -1.45 30.04 5.43
C MET A 184 -2.81 29.66 6.04
N SER A 185 -3.77 29.36 5.17
CA SER A 185 -5.06 28.82 5.61
C SER A 185 -4.90 27.38 6.13
N GLU A 186 -5.80 26.97 7.03
CA GLU A 186 -5.86 25.58 7.52
C GLU A 186 -6.01 24.58 6.37
N GLU A 187 -6.80 24.93 5.36
CA GLU A 187 -7.05 24.09 4.18
C GLU A 187 -5.78 23.92 3.33
N THR A 188 -5.05 25.00 3.08
CA THR A 188 -3.76 24.95 2.37
C THR A 188 -2.74 24.10 3.13
N PHE A 189 -2.68 24.24 4.46
CA PHE A 189 -1.80 23.42 5.30
C PHE A 189 -2.15 21.93 5.18
N ARG A 190 -3.43 21.57 5.23
CA ARG A 190 -3.88 20.18 5.08
C ARG A 190 -3.54 19.60 3.72
N GLU A 191 -3.86 20.31 2.65
CA GLU A 191 -3.61 19.84 1.28
C GLU A 191 -2.13 19.51 1.03
N MET A 192 -1.22 20.29 1.61
CA MET A 192 0.21 20.05 1.52
C MET A 192 0.60 18.68 2.11
N TRP A 193 0.04 18.32 3.27
CA TRP A 193 0.30 17.03 3.89
C TRP A 193 -0.40 15.87 3.18
N GLU A 194 -1.63 16.07 2.73
CA GLU A 194 -2.38 15.05 1.97
C GLU A 194 -1.68 14.69 0.65
N LYS A 195 -1.07 15.67 -0.03
CA LYS A 195 -0.23 15.43 -1.21
C LYS A 195 1.06 14.66 -0.91
N THR A 196 1.51 14.67 0.34
CA THR A 196 2.72 13.95 0.78
C THR A 196 2.43 12.49 1.12
N ILE A 197 1.19 12.14 1.51
CA ILE A 197 0.80 10.78 1.91
C ILE A 197 1.14 9.71 0.86
N PRO A 198 0.81 9.86 -0.44
CA PRO A 198 1.04 8.80 -1.42
C PRO A 198 2.51 8.40 -1.57
N ASN A 199 3.43 9.34 -1.34
CA ASN A 199 4.87 9.14 -1.48
C ASN A 199 5.57 8.96 -0.13
N ILE A 200 4.83 8.87 0.99
CA ILE A 200 5.43 8.88 2.33
C ILE A 200 6.32 7.65 2.60
N ASP A 201 6.11 6.56 1.87
CA ASP A 201 6.97 5.36 1.97
C ASP A 201 8.35 5.54 1.32
N GLU A 202 8.48 6.49 0.39
CA GLU A 202 9.74 6.83 -0.27
C GLU A 202 10.57 7.84 0.54
N ILE A 203 9.95 8.45 1.55
CA ILE A 203 10.52 9.54 2.33
C ILE A 203 10.93 9.00 3.71
N SER A 204 12.17 9.26 4.12
CA SER A 204 12.60 8.97 5.49
C SER A 204 12.04 10.00 6.48
N GLU A 205 11.95 9.65 7.77
CA GLU A 205 11.55 10.60 8.81
C GLU A 205 12.41 11.88 8.77
N GLU A 206 13.73 11.72 8.62
CA GLU A 206 14.66 12.84 8.45
C GLU A 206 14.31 13.71 7.25
N MET A 207 14.07 13.11 6.08
CA MET A 207 13.75 13.87 4.87
C MET A 207 12.41 14.61 5.02
N PHE A 208 11.42 13.98 5.65
CA PHE A 208 10.14 14.61 5.96
C PHE A 208 10.30 15.83 6.87
N LEU A 209 11.12 15.71 7.91
CA LEU A 209 11.40 16.81 8.83
C LEU A 209 12.19 17.95 8.17
N ARG A 210 13.10 17.64 7.24
CA ARG A 210 13.80 18.65 6.43
C ARG A 210 12.82 19.39 5.51
N ILE A 211 11.93 18.67 4.81
CA ILE A 211 10.86 19.29 4.00
C ILE A 211 9.99 20.20 4.86
N PHE A 212 9.69 19.80 6.09
CA PHE A 212 8.96 20.65 7.03
C PHE A 212 9.72 21.95 7.36
N GLU A 213 10.98 21.86 7.76
CA GLU A 213 11.78 23.05 8.11
C GLU A 213 12.01 23.97 6.90
N GLU A 214 12.18 23.42 5.70
CA GLU A 214 12.27 24.18 4.45
C GLU A 214 10.99 24.98 4.14
N ASN A 215 9.82 24.40 4.40
CA ASN A 215 8.54 25.06 4.19
C ASN A 215 8.19 26.06 5.32
N PHE A 216 8.76 25.87 6.52
CA PHE A 216 8.47 26.70 7.68
C PHE A 216 9.74 27.08 8.48
N PRO A 217 10.71 27.78 7.87
CA PRO A 217 12.00 28.05 8.51
C PRO A 217 11.88 28.99 9.72
N GLU A 218 10.78 29.75 9.82
CA GLU A 218 10.52 30.73 10.88
C GLU A 218 9.94 30.10 12.15
N LEU A 219 9.57 28.81 12.10
CA LEU A 219 8.94 28.12 13.22
C LEU A 219 9.91 27.70 14.31
N SER A 220 11.09 27.22 13.92
CA SER A 220 12.14 26.90 14.88
C SER A 220 12.99 28.12 15.15
N LYS A 221 13.28 28.38 16.42
CA LYS A 221 14.03 29.58 16.83
C LYS A 221 15.43 29.27 17.31
N GLU A 222 15.59 28.20 18.07
CA GLU A 222 16.84 27.90 18.79
C GLU A 222 17.35 26.49 18.50
N MET A 223 16.51 25.54 18.04
CA MET A 223 16.91 24.17 17.70
C MET A 223 16.80 23.87 16.20
N SER A 224 17.91 23.66 15.50
CA SER A 224 17.86 23.19 14.10
C SER A 224 17.38 21.74 14.00
N ILE A 225 16.93 21.32 12.81
CA ILE A 225 16.58 19.92 12.59
C ILE A 225 17.75 18.97 12.84
N GLU A 226 18.98 19.34 12.44
CA GLU A 226 20.16 18.50 12.69
C GLU A 226 20.37 18.28 14.19
N THR A 227 20.17 19.33 14.99
CA THR A 227 20.29 19.24 16.44
C THR A 227 19.23 18.32 17.04
N PHE A 228 17.99 18.41 16.55
CA PHE A 228 16.92 17.51 16.95
C PHE A 228 17.23 16.04 16.61
N LEU A 229 17.67 15.76 15.39
CA LEU A 229 17.99 14.40 14.94
C LEU A 229 19.15 13.79 15.73
N GLU A 230 20.18 14.57 16.06
CA GLU A 230 21.26 14.14 16.94
C GLU A 230 20.73 13.77 18.34
N ILE A 231 19.83 14.59 18.90
CA ILE A 231 19.21 14.31 20.20
C ILE A 231 18.38 13.03 20.13
N GLU A 232 17.56 12.84 19.08
CA GLU A 232 16.76 11.61 18.90
C GLU A 232 17.64 10.35 18.85
N GLU A 233 18.73 10.39 18.08
CA GLU A 233 19.63 9.24 17.99
C GLU A 233 20.31 8.97 19.33
N GLU A 234 20.75 10.02 20.03
CA GLU A 234 21.34 9.88 21.35
C GLU A 234 20.34 9.32 22.38
N VAL A 235 19.07 9.76 22.35
CA VAL A 235 17.99 9.19 23.16
C VAL A 235 17.84 7.70 22.87
N LYS A 236 17.78 7.29 21.60
CA LYS A 236 17.68 5.87 21.20
C LYS A 236 18.84 5.04 21.72
N GLN A 237 20.06 5.57 21.70
CA GLN A 237 21.25 4.88 22.22
C GLN A 237 21.21 4.78 23.75
N ARG A 238 20.85 5.86 24.45
CA ARG A 238 20.75 5.87 25.92
C ARG A 238 19.63 4.94 26.41
N MET A 239 18.50 4.87 25.70
CA MET A 239 17.41 3.93 26.01
C MET A 239 17.82 2.45 25.87
N LYS A 240 18.78 2.13 25.00
CA LYS A 240 19.33 0.76 24.87
C LYS A 240 20.33 0.43 25.98
N ASN A 241 20.81 1.42 26.71
CA ASN A 241 21.81 1.24 27.76
C ASN A 241 21.12 0.95 29.11
N SER A 242 21.16 -0.30 29.53
CA SER A 242 20.55 -0.77 30.79
C SER A 242 21.07 -0.05 32.04
N SER A 243 22.33 0.40 32.04
CA SER A 243 22.93 1.14 33.16
C SER A 243 22.32 2.54 33.29
N ILE A 244 22.14 3.23 32.16
CA ILE A 244 21.49 4.54 32.12
C ILE A 244 20.02 4.41 32.53
N ASN A 245 19.32 3.40 32.03
CA ASN A 245 17.92 3.16 32.39
C ASN A 245 17.75 2.91 33.90
N SER A 246 18.65 2.11 34.51
CA SER A 246 18.65 1.87 35.96
C SER A 246 18.88 3.16 36.75
N SER A 247 19.88 3.96 36.35
CA SER A 247 20.16 5.25 37.00
C SER A 247 19.00 6.24 36.89
N MET A 248 18.35 6.32 35.73
CA MET A 248 17.20 7.22 35.51
C MET A 248 15.95 6.77 36.27
N PHE A 249 15.75 5.46 36.38
CA PHE A 249 14.68 4.89 37.20
C PHE A 249 14.93 5.15 38.69
N GLU A 250 16.17 5.03 39.16
CA GLU A 250 16.54 5.39 40.54
C GLU A 250 16.28 6.86 40.81
N GLU A 251 16.72 7.77 39.93
CA GLU A 251 16.43 9.22 40.05
C GLU A 251 14.92 9.49 40.10
N TYR A 252 14.12 8.86 39.22
CA TYR A 252 12.64 8.97 39.24
C TYR A 252 12.03 8.47 40.55
N LEU A 253 12.50 7.32 41.04
CA LEU A 253 12.04 6.71 42.27
C LEU A 253 12.29 7.65 43.45
N TYR A 254 13.49 8.23 43.55
CA TYR A 254 13.83 9.17 44.61
C TYR A 254 12.99 10.45 44.54
N GLU A 255 12.82 11.05 43.36
CA GLU A 255 11.95 12.23 43.18
C GLU A 255 10.51 11.96 43.66
N LYS A 256 9.92 10.84 43.24
CA LYS A 256 8.53 10.49 43.61
C LYS A 256 8.38 10.16 45.09
N LEU A 257 9.38 9.51 45.68
CA LEU A 257 9.40 9.24 47.11
C LEU A 257 9.56 10.53 47.92
N GLU A 258 10.37 11.48 47.47
CA GLU A 258 10.53 12.78 48.12
C GLU A 258 9.26 13.64 48.01
N GLU A 259 8.58 13.63 46.86
CA GLU A 259 7.28 14.29 46.67
C GLU A 259 6.21 13.74 47.64
N LYS A 260 6.11 12.42 47.78
CA LYS A 260 5.12 11.78 48.65
C LYS A 260 5.49 11.81 50.11
N PHE A 261 6.78 11.79 50.44
CA PHE A 261 7.28 11.70 51.80
C PHE A 261 8.38 12.72 52.08
N PRO A 262 8.06 14.03 52.02
CA PRO A 262 9.05 15.09 52.14
C PRO A 262 9.77 15.11 53.50
N GLU A 263 9.15 14.59 54.55
CA GLU A 263 9.73 14.49 55.90
C GLU A 263 10.85 13.43 56.02
N TRP A 264 10.94 12.46 55.10
CA TRP A 264 11.96 11.40 55.17
C TRP A 264 13.37 11.89 54.85
N SER A 265 13.48 12.96 54.06
CA SER A 265 14.74 13.66 53.77
C SER A 265 15.44 14.17 55.04
N LYS A 266 14.70 14.36 56.15
CA LYS A 266 15.20 14.96 57.40
C LYS A 266 15.45 13.96 58.53
N VAL A 267 14.71 12.85 58.58
CA VAL A 267 14.66 11.97 59.77
C VAL A 267 15.14 10.53 59.50
N GLY A 268 15.42 10.19 58.24
CA GLY A 268 15.73 8.81 57.84
C GLY A 268 14.48 7.92 57.79
N VAL A 269 14.58 6.78 57.11
CA VAL A 269 13.46 5.86 56.87
C VAL A 269 12.99 5.26 58.21
N PRO A 270 11.72 5.46 58.64
CA PRO A 270 11.20 4.86 59.87
C PRO A 270 11.17 3.33 59.81
N ILE A 271 11.59 2.68 60.89
CA ILE A 271 11.82 1.22 60.99
C ILE A 271 10.54 0.37 60.84
N ASP A 272 9.34 0.97 60.97
CA ASP A 272 8.05 0.26 60.95
C ASP A 272 7.30 0.28 59.60
N MET A 273 7.95 0.67 58.49
CA MET A 273 7.29 0.85 57.18
C MET A 273 7.34 -0.38 56.25
N ASP A 274 6.72 -1.49 56.62
CA ASP A 274 6.86 -2.71 55.80
C ASP A 274 5.77 -2.91 54.74
N TYR A 275 4.56 -2.36 54.90
CA TYR A 275 3.47 -2.59 53.94
C TYR A 275 3.12 -1.39 53.05
N GLU A 276 2.88 -0.20 53.64
CA GLU A 276 2.48 0.98 52.86
C GLU A 276 3.62 1.50 51.97
N PHE A 277 4.86 1.47 52.45
CA PHE A 277 6.03 1.84 51.64
C PHE A 277 6.24 0.87 50.47
N GLN A 278 6.14 -0.45 50.71
CA GLN A 278 6.25 -1.45 49.64
C GLN A 278 5.14 -1.31 48.61
N LYS A 279 3.91 -1.02 49.05
CA LYS A 279 2.78 -0.74 48.16
C LYS A 279 3.04 0.50 47.30
N GLU A 280 3.53 1.57 47.90
CA GLU A 280 3.82 2.82 47.18
C GLU A 280 5.00 2.67 46.22
N LEU A 281 6.05 1.96 46.63
CA LEU A 281 7.19 1.63 45.78
C LEU A 281 6.77 0.82 44.55
N ASN A 282 5.84 -0.12 44.72
CA ASN A 282 5.27 -0.88 43.61
C ASN A 282 4.38 -0.01 42.70
N ASN A 283 3.62 0.95 43.27
CA ASN A 283 2.86 1.90 42.46
C ASN A 283 3.79 2.76 41.58
N ILE A 284 4.84 3.34 42.16
CA ILE A 284 5.82 4.16 41.43
C ILE A 284 6.52 3.34 40.34
N LYS A 285 6.85 2.07 40.60
CA LYS A 285 7.39 1.14 39.59
C LYS A 285 6.42 0.91 38.44
N ASN A 286 5.14 0.73 38.73
CA ASN A 286 4.12 0.50 37.71
C ASN A 286 3.78 1.76 36.91
N GLU A 287 4.00 2.94 37.48
CA GLU A 287 3.86 4.23 36.80
C GLU A 287 5.03 4.51 35.85
N PHE A 288 6.23 3.99 36.14
CA PHE A 288 7.41 4.22 35.32
C PHE A 288 7.27 3.53 33.94
N SER A 289 7.03 4.34 32.93
CA SER A 289 6.89 3.91 31.54
C SER A 289 8.13 4.22 30.71
N GLU A 290 8.25 3.61 29.53
CA GLU A 290 9.26 3.98 28.54
C GLU A 290 9.17 5.46 28.15
N GLU A 291 7.97 6.06 28.18
CA GLU A 291 7.75 7.47 27.87
C GLU A 291 8.39 8.38 28.93
N ILE A 292 8.19 8.08 30.22
CA ILE A 292 8.82 8.83 31.33
C ILE A 292 10.34 8.72 31.27
N LEU A 293 10.86 7.50 31.01
CA LEU A 293 12.30 7.28 30.83
C LEU A 293 12.83 8.12 29.67
N ARG A 294 12.14 8.10 28.52
CA ARG A 294 12.52 8.85 27.32
C ARG A 294 12.55 10.35 27.61
N GLU A 295 11.53 10.89 28.29
CA GLU A 295 11.49 12.31 28.69
C GLU A 295 12.65 12.73 29.60
N LYS A 296 12.99 11.91 30.60
CA LYS A 296 14.15 12.16 31.47
C LYS A 296 15.46 12.16 30.67
N ILE A 297 15.62 11.23 29.74
CA ILE A 297 16.77 11.18 28.85
C ILE A 297 16.87 12.45 27.99
N TYR A 298 15.77 12.92 27.39
CA TYR A 298 15.77 14.20 26.66
C TYR A 298 16.24 15.35 27.54
N LYS A 299 15.65 15.50 28.73
CA LYS A 299 15.97 16.61 29.62
C LYS A 299 17.46 16.65 29.94
N LYS A 300 18.04 15.49 30.23
CA LYS A 300 19.47 15.35 30.53
C LYS A 300 20.35 15.68 29.31
N ILE A 301 20.01 15.19 28.12
CA ILE A 301 20.75 15.52 26.89
C ILE A 301 20.66 17.01 26.59
N LEU A 302 19.49 17.63 26.75
CA LEU A 302 19.32 19.07 26.54
C LEU A 302 20.16 19.88 27.53
N GLU A 303 20.17 19.48 28.80
CA GLU A 303 21.02 20.11 29.80
C GLU A 303 22.50 19.98 29.44
N GLU A 304 22.96 18.82 28.96
CA GLU A 304 24.34 18.59 28.54
C GLU A 304 24.73 19.36 27.27
N LYS A 305 23.95 19.27 26.19
CA LYS A 305 24.24 19.90 24.89
C LYS A 305 24.14 21.42 24.92
N PHE A 306 23.18 21.96 25.67
CA PHE A 306 22.96 23.41 25.73
C PHE A 306 23.60 24.05 26.97
N LEU A 307 24.33 23.30 27.80
CA LEU A 307 24.92 23.77 29.06
C LEU A 307 25.77 25.03 28.89
N GLU A 308 26.54 25.11 27.80
CA GLU A 308 27.49 26.20 27.54
C GLU A 308 26.78 27.46 27.03
N GLN A 309 25.74 27.29 26.21
CA GLN A 309 24.87 28.38 25.75
C GLN A 309 23.97 28.91 26.88
N LEU A 310 23.54 28.03 27.79
CA LEU A 310 22.81 28.37 29.01
C LEU A 310 23.68 29.21 29.97
N LYS A 311 24.95 28.87 30.16
CA LYS A 311 25.88 29.63 31.03
C LYS A 311 26.08 31.08 30.59
N ASN A 312 25.95 31.37 29.29
CA ASN A 312 26.18 32.70 28.72
C ASN A 312 24.93 33.61 28.71
N LYS A 313 23.72 33.09 28.99
CA LYS A 313 22.45 33.84 28.83
C LYS A 313 21.85 34.44 30.13
N GLY A 314 22.44 34.23 31.32
CA GLY A 314 22.01 34.92 32.56
C GLY A 314 20.49 34.86 32.85
N ALA A 315 19.83 35.99 33.12
CA ALA A 315 18.38 36.06 33.38
C ALA A 315 17.48 35.62 32.20
N SER A 316 18.05 35.39 31.02
CA SER A 316 17.38 34.88 29.81
C SER A 316 17.39 33.34 29.70
N ILE A 317 17.96 32.62 30.67
CA ILE A 317 18.05 31.16 30.66
C ILE A 317 16.67 30.49 30.62
N GLU A 318 15.71 30.98 31.39
CA GLU A 318 14.39 30.36 31.47
C GLU A 318 13.61 30.53 30.16
N ASN A 319 13.65 31.73 29.56
CA ASN A 319 13.06 31.98 28.24
C ASN A 319 13.71 31.12 27.15
N TYR A 320 15.03 30.90 27.24
CA TYR A 320 15.75 30.07 26.28
C TYR A 320 15.39 28.58 26.43
N ARG A 321 15.30 28.08 27.66
CA ARG A 321 14.79 26.72 27.95
C ARG A 321 13.37 26.53 27.45
N GLU A 322 12.50 27.51 27.68
CA GLU A 322 11.12 27.48 27.21
C GLU A 322 11.07 27.40 25.67
N THR A 323 11.95 28.12 24.98
CA THR A 323 12.04 28.11 23.51
C THR A 323 12.54 26.76 22.98
N ILE A 324 13.62 26.21 23.55
CA ILE A 324 14.11 24.86 23.21
C ILE A 324 13.03 23.80 23.43
N ASN A 325 12.30 23.87 24.55
CA ASN A 325 11.22 22.92 24.85
C ASN A 325 10.06 23.06 23.86
N LYS A 326 9.75 24.27 23.38
CA LYS A 326 8.75 24.51 22.33
C LYS A 326 9.20 23.91 21.00
N ASP A 327 10.44 24.14 20.59
CA ASP A 327 11.01 23.58 19.35
C ASP A 327 11.03 22.05 19.43
N LEU A 328 11.46 21.46 20.55
CA LEU A 328 11.41 20.01 20.77
C LEU A 328 9.99 19.46 20.65
N ALA A 329 9.02 20.10 21.31
CA ALA A 329 7.63 19.66 21.28
C ALA A 329 7.04 19.75 19.86
N MET A 330 7.45 20.76 19.09
CA MET A 330 7.07 20.91 17.69
C MET A 330 7.63 19.75 16.85
N TYR A 331 8.95 19.52 16.90
CA TYR A 331 9.60 18.43 16.15
C TYR A 331 9.01 17.05 16.50
N LYS A 332 8.76 16.78 17.78
CA LYS A 332 8.07 15.55 18.21
C LYS A 332 6.66 15.43 17.62
N SER A 333 5.91 16.53 17.57
CA SER A 333 4.54 16.52 17.04
C SER A 333 4.52 16.24 15.54
N ILE A 334 5.47 16.78 14.78
CA ILE A 334 5.56 16.55 13.33
C ILE A 334 6.13 15.16 13.00
N ALA A 335 7.06 14.64 13.81
CA ALA A 335 7.53 13.25 13.70
C ALA A 335 6.41 12.24 13.99
N GLU A 336 5.58 12.51 15.01
CA GLU A 336 4.40 11.68 15.29
C GLU A 336 3.38 11.71 14.14
N LEU A 337 3.16 12.88 13.53
CA LEU A 337 2.31 13.00 12.36
C LEU A 337 2.82 12.12 11.21
N PHE A 338 4.11 12.20 10.89
CA PHE A 338 4.76 11.35 9.89
C PHE A 338 4.54 9.86 10.18
N PHE A 339 4.79 9.45 11.42
CA PHE A 339 4.62 8.05 11.85
C PHE A 339 3.18 7.57 11.65
N GLN A 340 2.18 8.37 12.03
CA GLN A 340 0.77 8.00 11.86
C GLN A 340 0.36 7.93 10.39
N MET A 341 0.81 8.87 9.56
CA MET A 341 0.57 8.87 8.11
C MET A 341 1.19 7.64 7.45
N LYS A 342 2.44 7.31 7.79
CA LYS A 342 3.12 6.11 7.28
C LYS A 342 2.41 4.83 7.69
N LYS A 343 2.04 4.71 8.97
CA LYS A 343 1.26 3.57 9.48
C LYS A 343 -0.12 3.45 8.82
N GLN A 344 -0.74 4.56 8.45
CA GLN A 344 -1.99 4.56 7.70
C GLN A 344 -1.77 4.00 6.29
N LEU A 345 -0.71 4.43 5.59
CA LEU A 345 -0.37 3.92 4.26
C LEU A 345 0.00 2.43 4.28
N GLU A 346 0.80 1.98 5.24
CA GLU A 346 1.14 0.55 5.41
C GLU A 346 -0.13 -0.31 5.60
N THR A 347 -1.09 0.19 6.37
CA THR A 347 -2.38 -0.50 6.57
C THR A 347 -3.26 -0.45 5.34
N PHE A 348 -3.21 0.63 4.58
CA PHE A 348 -3.86 0.70 3.28
C PHE A 348 -3.26 -0.34 2.32
N LYS A 349 -1.94 -0.39 2.16
CA LYS A 349 -1.27 -1.35 1.26
C LYS A 349 -1.62 -2.81 1.57
N THR A 350 -1.79 -3.15 2.84
CA THR A 350 -2.19 -4.50 3.28
C THR A 350 -3.68 -4.81 3.08
N SER A 351 -4.54 -3.80 2.91
CA SER A 351 -6.00 -3.96 2.72
C SER A 351 -6.49 -3.64 1.31
N ALA A 352 -5.71 -2.86 0.54
CA ALA A 352 -6.08 -2.24 -0.73
C ALA A 352 -6.72 -3.25 -1.69
N SER A 353 -5.94 -4.23 -2.17
CA SER A 353 -6.41 -5.16 -3.20
C SER A 353 -7.71 -5.89 -2.82
N ASN A 354 -7.92 -6.16 -1.53
CA ASN A 354 -9.14 -6.77 -1.02
C ASN A 354 -10.35 -5.81 -1.02
N LEU A 355 -10.14 -4.51 -0.83
CA LEU A 355 -11.20 -3.50 -0.88
C LEU A 355 -11.80 -3.36 -2.27
N LEU A 356 -10.97 -3.34 -3.33
CA LEU A 356 -11.44 -3.32 -4.71
C LEU A 356 -12.23 -4.58 -5.02
N LEU A 357 -11.67 -5.76 -4.79
CA LEU A 357 -12.39 -7.03 -5.01
C LEU A 357 -13.71 -7.03 -4.25
N LYS A 358 -13.70 -6.71 -2.95
CA LYS A 358 -14.91 -6.72 -2.11
C LYS A 358 -15.98 -5.79 -2.68
N HIS A 359 -15.62 -4.60 -3.14
CA HIS A 359 -16.60 -3.65 -3.66
C HIS A 359 -17.22 -4.12 -4.97
N PHE A 360 -16.39 -4.45 -5.97
CA PHE A 360 -16.88 -4.83 -7.29
C PHE A 360 -17.50 -6.23 -7.30
N PHE A 361 -16.96 -7.17 -6.53
CA PHE A 361 -17.53 -8.51 -6.44
C PHE A 361 -18.86 -8.53 -5.68
N ASN A 362 -19.06 -7.67 -4.68
CA ASN A 362 -20.38 -7.49 -4.08
C ASN A 362 -21.39 -6.98 -5.11
N HIS A 363 -20.99 -6.07 -6.00
CA HIS A 363 -21.84 -5.65 -7.11
C HIS A 363 -22.14 -6.82 -8.06
N ASP A 364 -21.15 -7.66 -8.40
CA ASP A 364 -21.36 -8.86 -9.21
C ASP A 364 -22.34 -9.86 -8.56
N ILE A 365 -22.30 -10.02 -7.24
CA ILE A 365 -23.26 -10.84 -6.48
C ILE A 365 -24.66 -10.24 -6.59
N LEU A 366 -24.81 -8.94 -6.30
CA LEU A 366 -26.11 -8.26 -6.28
C LEU A 366 -26.78 -8.22 -7.65
N THR A 367 -25.99 -8.17 -8.72
CA THR A 367 -26.46 -8.19 -10.11
C THR A 367 -26.64 -9.60 -10.68
N GLY A 368 -26.31 -10.64 -9.92
CA GLY A 368 -26.44 -12.04 -10.34
C GLY A 368 -25.41 -12.47 -11.40
N ILE A 369 -24.32 -11.72 -11.54
CA ILE A 369 -23.21 -12.03 -12.46
C ILE A 369 -22.31 -13.13 -11.86
N ALA A 370 -22.07 -13.08 -10.55
CA ALA A 370 -21.20 -14.04 -9.87
C ALA A 370 -21.86 -15.42 -9.72
N THR A 371 -21.14 -16.47 -10.10
CA THR A 371 -21.56 -17.86 -9.91
C THR A 371 -21.39 -18.32 -8.45
N ASN A 372 -22.13 -19.34 -8.02
CA ASN A 372 -21.99 -19.90 -6.67
C ASN A 372 -20.56 -20.35 -6.35
N GLU A 373 -19.86 -20.89 -7.35
CA GLU A 373 -18.47 -21.33 -7.23
C GLU A 373 -17.52 -20.12 -7.06
N GLU A 374 -17.69 -19.04 -7.85
CA GLU A 374 -16.92 -17.80 -7.67
C GLU A 374 -17.18 -17.17 -6.29
N ILE A 375 -18.43 -17.22 -5.81
CA ILE A 375 -18.80 -16.77 -4.47
C ILE A 375 -18.07 -17.59 -3.39
N GLU A 376 -17.94 -18.90 -3.58
CA GLU A 376 -17.20 -19.77 -2.67
C GLU A 376 -15.70 -19.46 -2.67
N PHE A 377 -15.10 -19.24 -3.84
CA PHE A 377 -13.70 -18.81 -3.93
C PHE A 377 -13.44 -17.51 -3.18
N VAL A 378 -14.27 -16.47 -3.39
CA VAL A 378 -14.08 -15.18 -2.71
C VAL A 378 -14.31 -15.28 -1.20
N LYS A 379 -15.23 -16.15 -0.75
CA LYS A 379 -15.40 -16.44 0.69
C LYS A 379 -14.16 -17.09 1.30
N ASN A 380 -13.52 -18.01 0.59
CA ASN A 380 -12.31 -18.69 1.06
C ASN A 380 -11.13 -17.70 1.15
N ILE A 381 -10.92 -16.86 0.13
CA ILE A 381 -9.92 -15.78 0.15
C ILE A 381 -10.13 -14.86 1.35
N LYS A 382 -11.38 -14.46 1.61
CA LYS A 382 -11.72 -13.63 2.77
C LYS A 382 -11.40 -14.33 4.10
N THR A 383 -11.70 -15.62 4.21
CA THR A 383 -11.43 -16.41 5.42
C THR A 383 -9.93 -16.51 5.71
N ASN A 384 -9.11 -16.71 4.68
CA ASN A 384 -7.66 -16.70 4.80
C ASN A 384 -7.14 -15.32 5.24
N HIS A 385 -7.67 -14.24 4.68
CA HIS A 385 -7.30 -12.89 5.08
C HIS A 385 -7.64 -12.57 6.54
N GLU A 386 -8.84 -12.98 7.01
CA GLU A 386 -9.22 -12.83 8.42
C GLU A 386 -8.27 -13.61 9.35
N ARG A 387 -7.91 -14.84 8.97
CA ARG A 387 -6.92 -15.65 9.68
C ARG A 387 -5.52 -15.03 9.68
N PHE A 388 -5.09 -14.45 8.56
CA PHE A 388 -3.83 -13.71 8.46
C PHE A 388 -3.79 -12.53 9.43
N ILE A 389 -4.88 -11.74 9.49
CA ILE A 389 -5.00 -10.61 10.42
C ILE A 389 -4.89 -11.06 11.87
N ASP A 390 -5.53 -12.18 12.24
CA ASP A 390 -5.46 -12.70 13.61
C ASP A 390 -4.06 -13.21 13.96
N LEU A 391 -3.36 -13.85 13.03
CA LEU A 391 -1.96 -14.28 13.20
C LEU A 391 -1.00 -13.09 13.32
N ALA A 392 -1.26 -12.01 12.57
CA ALA A 392 -0.50 -10.77 12.68
C ALA A 392 -0.65 -10.13 14.07
N LYS A 393 -1.86 -10.15 14.65
CA LYS A 393 -2.10 -9.66 16.03
C LYS A 393 -1.35 -10.50 17.07
N SER A 394 -1.14 -11.80 16.82
CA SER A 394 -0.38 -12.69 17.71
C SER A 394 1.13 -12.72 17.43
N ASN A 395 1.63 -11.91 16.49
CA ASN A 395 3.02 -11.94 16.02
C ASN A 395 3.50 -13.33 15.56
N ASP A 396 2.60 -14.17 15.02
CA ASP A 396 2.95 -15.49 14.50
C ASP A 396 3.36 -15.39 13.02
N THR A 397 4.60 -14.96 12.80
CA THR A 397 5.17 -14.80 11.45
C THR A 397 5.14 -16.10 10.65
N LYS A 398 5.37 -17.25 11.28
CA LYS A 398 5.36 -18.55 10.58
C LYS A 398 3.94 -18.92 10.13
N GLY A 399 2.95 -18.67 10.98
CA GLY A 399 1.54 -18.83 10.64
C GLY A 399 1.12 -17.91 9.49
N MET A 400 1.49 -16.63 9.54
CA MET A 400 1.17 -15.64 8.49
C MET A 400 1.70 -16.08 7.12
N ILE A 401 2.99 -16.44 7.06
CA ILE A 401 3.66 -16.92 5.86
C ILE A 401 2.94 -18.16 5.29
N ARG A 402 2.54 -19.10 6.16
CA ARG A 402 1.84 -20.32 5.74
C ARG A 402 0.48 -20.03 5.11
N VAL A 403 -0.31 -19.12 5.71
CA VAL A 403 -1.63 -18.76 5.18
C VAL A 403 -1.50 -18.05 3.84
N GLU A 404 -0.67 -17.01 3.77
CA GLU A 404 -0.55 -16.17 2.58
C GLU A 404 0.14 -16.89 1.39
N LEU A 405 1.08 -17.78 1.67
CA LEU A 405 1.84 -18.47 0.63
C LEU A 405 1.31 -19.86 0.30
N LEU A 406 0.69 -20.60 1.21
CA LEU A 406 0.26 -21.98 0.90
C LEU A 406 -1.25 -22.06 0.74
N ASP A 407 -2.01 -21.53 1.70
CA ASP A 407 -3.47 -21.65 1.68
C ASP A 407 -4.07 -20.82 0.53
N ASP A 408 -3.56 -19.61 0.28
CA ASP A 408 -4.02 -18.80 -0.85
C ASP A 408 -3.60 -19.39 -2.20
N LEU A 409 -2.34 -19.84 -2.36
CA LEU A 409 -1.87 -20.44 -3.62
C LEU A 409 -2.69 -21.66 -4.02
N LYS A 410 -3.22 -22.40 -3.04
CA LYS A 410 -4.10 -23.54 -3.31
C LYS A 410 -5.43 -23.10 -3.92
N TYR A 411 -6.06 -22.05 -3.42
CA TYR A 411 -7.29 -21.53 -4.02
C TYR A 411 -7.03 -20.87 -5.38
N GLU A 412 -5.90 -20.18 -5.51
CA GLU A 412 -5.48 -19.60 -6.78
C GLU A 412 -5.23 -20.69 -7.83
N SER A 413 -4.71 -21.86 -7.45
CA SER A 413 -4.54 -22.98 -8.38
C SER A 413 -5.86 -23.52 -8.92
N GLU A 414 -6.92 -23.56 -8.10
CA GLU A 414 -8.27 -23.95 -8.51
C GLU A 414 -8.85 -22.94 -9.52
N ILE A 415 -8.69 -21.64 -9.27
CA ILE A 415 -9.10 -20.57 -10.17
C ILE A 415 -8.33 -20.66 -11.49
N ILE A 416 -7.01 -20.74 -11.44
CA ILE A 416 -6.15 -20.84 -12.63
C ILE A 416 -6.52 -22.07 -13.44
N PHE A 417 -6.76 -23.22 -12.79
CA PHE A 417 -7.16 -24.44 -13.47
C PHE A 417 -8.52 -24.32 -14.15
N LYS A 418 -9.49 -23.63 -13.53
CA LYS A 418 -10.82 -23.38 -14.08
C LYS A 418 -10.79 -22.46 -15.30
N TYR A 419 -10.12 -21.31 -15.19
CA TYR A 419 -10.09 -20.30 -16.28
C TYR A 419 -8.98 -20.55 -17.31
N LYS A 420 -8.09 -21.52 -17.04
CA LYS A 420 -6.89 -21.84 -17.84
C LYS A 420 -5.99 -20.61 -18.04
N LYS A 421 -5.82 -19.82 -16.97
CA LYS A 421 -5.13 -18.53 -16.99
C LYS A 421 -4.47 -18.19 -15.64
N PRO A 422 -3.25 -17.63 -15.63
CA PRO A 422 -2.41 -17.40 -16.80
C PRO A 422 -1.90 -18.73 -17.38
N SER A 423 -1.78 -18.82 -18.69
CA SER A 423 -1.45 -20.08 -19.38
C SER A 423 -0.13 -20.67 -18.86
N TYR A 424 0.82 -19.79 -18.52
CA TYR A 424 2.11 -20.11 -17.93
C TYR A 424 2.06 -21.12 -16.76
N PHE A 425 1.01 -21.08 -15.92
CA PHE A 425 0.90 -22.00 -14.77
C PHE A 425 0.08 -23.26 -15.04
N CYS A 426 -0.74 -23.28 -16.10
CA CYS A 426 -1.67 -24.38 -16.37
C CYS A 426 -1.41 -25.13 -17.67
N ASP A 427 -0.42 -24.71 -18.47
CA ASP A 427 -0.02 -25.40 -19.68
C ASP A 427 0.39 -26.84 -19.36
N ASN A 428 -0.32 -27.80 -19.95
CA ASN A 428 -0.18 -29.24 -19.73
C ASN A 428 -0.62 -29.75 -18.34
N CYS A 429 -1.29 -28.92 -17.51
CA CYS A 429 -1.84 -29.38 -16.24
C CYS A 429 -3.21 -30.06 -16.42
N SER A 430 -3.36 -31.24 -15.82
CA SER A 430 -4.58 -32.04 -15.80
C SER A 430 -5.38 -31.88 -14.51
N THR A 431 -4.78 -31.32 -13.45
CA THR A 431 -5.43 -31.12 -12.14
C THR A 431 -5.07 -29.76 -11.50
N PRO A 432 -5.90 -29.22 -10.59
CA PRO A 432 -5.54 -28.05 -9.77
C PRO A 432 -4.30 -28.26 -8.89
N GLU A 433 -4.02 -29.52 -8.51
CA GLU A 433 -2.83 -29.86 -7.70
C GLU A 433 -1.55 -29.68 -8.52
N GLU A 434 -1.53 -30.06 -9.80
CA GLU A 434 -0.37 -29.81 -10.67
C GLU A 434 -0.11 -28.31 -10.84
N VAL A 435 -1.17 -27.50 -10.97
CA VAL A 435 -1.05 -26.03 -10.99
C VAL A 435 -0.50 -25.51 -9.67
N TYR A 436 -0.97 -26.04 -8.54
CA TYR A 436 -0.47 -25.68 -7.22
C TYR A 436 1.02 -25.97 -7.08
N GLN A 437 1.49 -27.14 -7.52
CA GLN A 437 2.91 -27.48 -7.50
C GLN A 437 3.74 -26.51 -8.38
N HIS A 438 3.24 -26.13 -9.56
CA HIS A 438 3.89 -25.12 -10.39
C HIS A 438 4.00 -23.75 -9.69
N LEU A 439 2.95 -23.32 -8.99
CA LEU A 439 2.98 -22.08 -8.21
C LEU A 439 4.01 -22.15 -7.07
N ILE A 440 4.03 -23.27 -6.33
CA ILE A 440 4.98 -23.50 -5.24
C ILE A 440 6.43 -23.43 -5.73
N ASP A 441 6.71 -24.04 -6.88
CA ASP A 441 8.03 -24.02 -7.51
C ASP A 441 8.41 -22.63 -8.03
N PHE A 442 7.47 -21.95 -8.67
CA PHE A 442 7.69 -20.61 -9.23
C PHE A 442 8.02 -19.59 -8.13
N PHE A 443 7.28 -19.60 -7.02
CA PHE A 443 7.53 -18.69 -5.91
C PHE A 443 8.63 -19.16 -4.95
N GLY A 444 9.22 -20.34 -5.19
CA GLY A 444 10.33 -20.87 -4.38
C GLY A 444 9.94 -21.20 -2.94
N VAL A 445 8.67 -21.53 -2.69
CA VAL A 445 8.11 -21.72 -1.34
C VAL A 445 8.00 -23.19 -0.93
N ARG A 446 8.61 -24.10 -1.70
CA ARG A 446 8.58 -25.56 -1.45
C ARG A 446 9.09 -25.94 -0.06
N SER A 447 10.07 -25.21 0.47
CA SER A 447 10.62 -25.42 1.81
C SER A 447 9.62 -25.19 2.95
N LEU A 448 8.48 -24.54 2.68
CA LEU A 448 7.42 -24.32 3.67
C LEU A 448 6.45 -25.50 3.81
N LEU A 449 6.55 -26.50 2.92
CA LEU A 449 5.76 -27.73 2.97
C LEU A 449 6.41 -28.82 3.83
N GLU A 450 7.70 -28.68 4.14
CA GLU A 450 8.50 -29.56 5.02
C GLU A 450 8.42 -29.12 6.49
#